data_AF-A0A4Q6BVH7-F1
#
_entry.id   AF-A0A4Q6BVH7-F1
#
_cell.length_a   1.000
_cell.length_b   1.000
_cell.length_c   1.000
_cell.angle_alpha   90.00
_cell.angle_beta   90.00
_cell.angle_gamma   90.00
#
_symmetry.space_group_name_H-M   'P 1'
#
loop_
_entity.id
_entity.type
_entity.pdbx_description
1 polymer ?
#
loop_
_entity_poly.entity_id
_entity_poly.type
_entity_poly.pdbx_seq_one_letter_code
_entity_poly.pdbx_strand_id
1 'polypeptide(L)'
;GEYQFRLRSDDGSMLYINGTTVVDNNGLHQAEAREGSMTLTAGSHDFVLDYYQGPANRIALELFWLVPGSSDFLIVPSSAFQK
;
A
#
# COMPACT_ATOMS: atom_id res chain seq x y z
N GLY A 1 -1.76 16.54 0.25
CA GLY A 1 -0.36 16.74 -0.17
C GLY A 1 0.15 15.50 -0.85
N GLU A 2 1.44 15.44 -1.18
CA GLU A 2 2.07 14.25 -1.75
C GLU A 2 2.33 13.20 -0.67
N TYR A 3 1.71 12.03 -0.81
CA TYR A 3 1.95 10.85 0.00
C TYR A 3 2.78 9.86 -0.80
N GLN A 4 3.69 9.17 -0.13
CA GLN A 4 4.30 7.95 -0.68
C GLN A 4 3.70 6.74 0.05
N PHE A 5 3.34 5.71 -0.69
CA PHE A 5 2.84 4.45 -0.17
C PHE A 5 3.87 3.37 -0.40
N ARG A 6 3.95 2.42 0.54
CA ARG A 6 4.78 1.22 0.40
C ARG A 6 3.94 -0.01 0.71
N LEU A 7 3.92 -0.95 -0.21
CA LEU A 7 3.45 -2.30 0.05
C LEU A 7 4.66 -3.18 0.30
N ARG A 8 4.62 -3.97 1.36
CA ARG A 8 5.51 -5.11 1.56
C ARG A 8 4.66 -6.37 1.58
N SER A 9 4.89 -7.29 0.64
CA SER A 9 4.12 -8.52 0.55
C SER A 9 4.92 -9.71 0.06
N ASP A 10 4.44 -10.88 0.45
CA ASP A 10 4.76 -12.22 -0.05
C ASP A 10 3.38 -12.83 -0.26
N ASP A 11 2.90 -13.16 -1.45
CA ASP A 11 3.39 -12.79 -2.80
C ASP A 11 2.80 -11.42 -3.22
N GLY A 12 2.03 -11.37 -4.31
CA GLY A 12 1.62 -10.14 -4.97
C GLY A 12 0.64 -9.25 -4.18
N SER A 13 0.80 -7.93 -4.30
CA SER A 13 -0.19 -6.95 -3.87
C SER A 13 -0.27 -5.74 -4.78
N MET A 14 -1.44 -5.11 -4.87
CA MET A 14 -1.66 -3.89 -5.65
C MET A 14 -2.48 -2.89 -4.86
N LEU A 15 -2.05 -1.63 -4.83
CA LEU A 15 -2.77 -0.52 -4.21
C LEU A 15 -3.37 0.37 -5.30
N TYR A 16 -4.67 0.61 -5.20
CA TYR A 16 -5.38 1.58 -6.00
C TYR A 16 -6.00 2.64 -5.09
N ILE A 17 -5.88 3.90 -5.49
CA ILE A 17 -6.55 5.02 -4.85
C ILE A 17 -7.31 5.81 -5.91
N ASN A 18 -8.61 6.06 -5.68
CA ASN A 18 -9.52 6.66 -6.67
C ASN A 18 -9.44 5.94 -8.05
N GLY A 19 -9.36 4.61 -8.04
CA GLY A 19 -9.25 3.77 -9.24
C GLY A 19 -7.90 3.83 -9.97
N THR A 20 -6.92 4.61 -9.49
CA THR A 20 -5.59 4.70 -10.09
C THR A 20 -4.61 3.80 -9.35
N THR A 21 -3.82 3.01 -10.08
CA THR A 21 -2.73 2.21 -9.49
C THR A 21 -1.66 3.12 -8.90
N VAL A 22 -1.44 2.99 -7.59
CA VAL A 22 -0.43 3.74 -6.84
C VAL A 22 0.79 2.88 -6.56
N VAL A 23 0.60 1.62 -6.18
CA VAL A 23 1.69 0.65 -5.99
C VAL A 23 1.33 -0.63 -6.73
N ASP A 24 2.24 -1.07 -7.60
CA ASP A 24 2.20 -2.39 -8.23
C ASP A 24 3.33 -3.25 -7.65
N ASN A 25 2.96 -4.16 -6.76
CA ASN A 25 3.81 -5.21 -6.22
C ASN A 25 3.25 -6.58 -6.61
N ASN A 26 2.75 -6.73 -7.84
CA ASN A 26 2.08 -7.96 -8.26
C ASN A 26 3.09 -9.05 -8.71
N GLY A 27 2.62 -10.30 -8.78
CA GLY A 27 3.38 -11.45 -9.24
C GLY A 27 3.68 -12.46 -8.13
N LEU A 28 4.49 -13.47 -8.47
CA LEU A 28 5.00 -14.47 -7.53
C LEU A 28 6.40 -14.05 -7.09
N HIS A 29 6.59 -13.83 -5.78
CA HIS A 29 7.84 -13.39 -5.20
C HIS A 29 7.86 -13.61 -3.68
N GLN A 30 9.05 -13.80 -3.12
CA GLN A 30 9.22 -13.73 -1.67
C GLN A 30 8.88 -12.33 -1.15
N ALA A 31 8.78 -12.19 0.18
CA ALA A 31 8.58 -10.90 0.85
C ALA A 31 9.45 -9.77 0.27
N GLU A 32 8.83 -8.88 -0.49
CA GLU A 32 9.49 -7.71 -1.08
C GLU A 32 8.65 -6.46 -0.88
N ALA A 33 9.29 -5.29 -1.00
CA ALA A 33 8.62 -4.00 -0.91
C ALA A 33 8.65 -3.26 -2.25
N ARG A 34 7.55 -2.58 -2.57
CA ARG A 34 7.43 -1.60 -3.65
C ARG A 34 6.74 -0.35 -3.16
N GLU A 35 7.05 0.75 -3.83
CA GLU A 35 6.61 2.08 -3.44
C GLU A 35 5.98 2.81 -4.62
N GLY A 36 5.14 3.79 -4.31
CA GLY A 36 4.61 4.73 -5.29
C GLY A 36 3.97 5.93 -4.60
N SER A 37 3.77 7.00 -5.35
CA SER A 37 3.32 8.29 -4.78
C SER A 37 1.98 8.71 -5.37
N MET A 38 1.18 9.39 -4.54
CA MET A 38 -0.04 10.05 -4.99
C MET A 38 -0.26 11.35 -4.22
N THR A 39 -0.66 12.41 -4.94
CA THR A 39 -1.14 13.64 -4.30
C THR A 39 -2.61 13.49 -3.93
N LEU A 40 -2.91 13.63 -2.64
CA LEU A 40 -4.27 13.54 -2.10
C LEU A 40 -4.74 14.92 -1.61
N THR A 41 -6.02 15.21 -1.84
CA THR A 41 -6.69 16.36 -1.20
C THR A 41 -7.16 15.97 0.20
N ALA A 42 -7.57 16.95 1.02
CA ALA A 42 -8.24 16.63 2.26
C ALA A 42 -9.59 15.97 1.97
N GLY A 43 -9.94 14.91 2.70
CA GLY A 43 -11.19 14.18 2.54
C GLY A 43 -11.00 12.67 2.46
N SER A 44 -12.08 11.98 2.10
CA SER A 44 -12.07 10.53 1.88
C SER A 44 -11.73 10.24 0.43
N HIS A 45 -11.01 9.14 0.20
CA HIS A 45 -10.62 8.67 -1.12
C HIS A 45 -10.94 7.18 -1.22
N ASP A 46 -11.38 6.74 -2.40
CA ASP A 46 -11.61 5.32 -2.63
C ASP A 46 -10.29 4.59 -2.50
N PHE A 47 -10.31 3.47 -1.78
CA PHE A 47 -9.13 2.67 -1.47
C PHE A 47 -9.44 1.22 -1.82
N VAL A 48 -8.58 0.62 -2.66
CA VAL A 48 -8.63 -0.81 -2.96
C VAL A 48 -7.22 -1.36 -2.81
N LEU A 49 -7.09 -2.43 -2.04
CA LEU A 49 -5.85 -3.18 -1.92
C LEU A 49 -6.15 -4.63 -2.26
N ASP A 50 -5.59 -5.07 -3.38
CA ASP A 50 -5.62 -6.47 -3.79
C ASP A 50 -4.39 -7.19 -3.25
N TYR A 51 -4.59 -8.41 -2.77
CA TYR A 51 -3.52 -9.27 -2.27
C TYR A 51 -3.70 -10.69 -2.78
N TYR A 52 -2.59 -11.30 -3.16
CA TYR A 52 -2.48 -12.67 -3.63
C TYR A 52 -1.35 -13.39 -2.89
N GLN A 53 -1.65 -14.61 -2.44
CA GLN A 53 -0.65 -15.56 -1.95
C GLN A 53 -0.61 -16.77 -2.88
N GLY A 54 0.58 -17.10 -3.35
CA GLY A 54 0.89 -18.36 -4.00
C GLY A 54 0.96 -19.51 -2.98
N PRO A 55 1.93 -20.45 -3.09
CA PRO A 55 2.09 -21.51 -2.09
C PRO A 55 2.26 -20.94 -0.67
N ALA A 56 1.40 -21.35 0.26
CA ALA A 56 1.22 -20.68 1.55
C ALA A 56 2.24 -21.10 2.63
N ASN A 57 3.54 -20.95 2.38
CA ASN A 57 4.56 -21.21 3.40
C ASN A 57 4.98 -19.95 4.19
N ARG A 58 4.69 -18.75 3.69
CA ARG A 58 4.87 -17.44 4.35
C ARG A 58 3.74 -16.53 3.90
N ILE A 59 3.16 -15.76 4.83
CA ILE A 59 2.10 -14.80 4.53
C ILE A 59 2.59 -13.45 5.03
N ALA A 60 2.65 -12.46 4.16
CA ALA A 60 2.99 -11.10 4.52
C ALA A 60 2.18 -10.11 3.70
N LEU A 61 1.54 -9.16 4.39
CA LEU A 61 0.99 -7.97 3.80
C LEU A 61 1.10 -6.83 4.80
N GLU A 62 1.86 -5.81 4.46
CA GLU A 62 2.03 -4.60 5.25
C GLU A 62 1.89 -3.38 4.34
N LEU A 63 1.03 -2.44 4.75
CA LEU A 63 0.86 -1.16 4.08
C LEU A 63 1.45 -0.05 4.96
N PHE A 64 2.39 0.69 4.39
CA PHE A 64 2.98 1.87 4.99
C PHE A 64 2.70 3.12 4.17
N TRP A 65 2.82 4.27 4.82
CA TRP A 65 2.83 5.56 4.17
C TRP A 65 3.98 6.45 4.66
N LEU A 66 4.43 7.34 3.80
CA LEU A 66 5.17 8.54 4.15
C LEU A 66 4.21 9.70 3.94
N VAL A 67 3.78 10.32 5.04
CA VAL A 67 2.88 11.48 4.99
C VAL A 67 3.65 12.74 4.61
N PRO A 68 3.01 13.75 3.99
CA PRO A 68 3.67 15.01 3.64
C PRO A 68 4.43 15.61 4.83
N GLY A 69 5.74 15.83 4.67
CA GLY A 69 6.62 16.39 5.70
C GLY A 69 7.23 15.40 6.69
N SER A 70 6.96 14.09 6.54
CA SER A 70 7.66 13.03 7.29
C SER A 70 8.94 12.59 6.58
N SER A 71 9.89 12.05 7.35
CA SER A 71 11.10 11.35 6.85
C SER A 71 10.98 9.82 6.89
N ASP A 72 10.00 9.30 7.62
CA ASP A 72 9.90 7.87 7.93
C ASP A 72 8.56 7.29 7.49
N PHE A 73 8.63 6.07 6.93
CA PHE A 73 7.44 5.28 6.65
C PHE A 73 6.84 4.74 7.94
N LEU A 74 5.53 4.92 8.08
CA LEU A 74 4.75 4.43 9.21
C LEU A 74 3.70 3.45 8.70
N ILE A 75 3.33 2.45 9.52
CA ILE A 75 2.16 1.60 9.24
C ILE A 75 0.94 2.51 9.16
N VAL A 76 0.11 2.33 8.12
CA VAL A 76 -1.13 3.07 7.99
C VAL A 76 -2.06 2.68 9.15
N PRO A 77 -2.43 3.61 10.04
CA PRO A 77 -3.24 3.30 11.20
C PRO A 77 -4.66 2.93 10.78
N SER A 78 -5.33 2.08 11.55
CA SER A 78 -6.72 1.70 11.28
C SER A 78 -7.68 2.91 11.26
N SER A 79 -7.34 3.99 11.98
CA SER A 79 -8.09 5.25 11.97
C SER A 79 -8.03 6.02 10.64
N ALA A 80 -7.16 5.64 9.71
CA ALA A 80 -7.14 6.19 8.37
C ALA A 80 -8.26 5.60 7.47
N PHE A 81 -8.89 4.50 7.89
CA PHE A 81 -9.96 3.84 7.14
C PHE A 81 -11.33 4.14 7.75
N GLN A 82 -12.33 4.28 6.88
CA GLN A 82 -13.73 4.36 7.25
C GLN A 82 -14.38 2.98 7.09
N LYS A 83 -15.42 2.71 7.89
CA LYS A 83 -16.21 1.46 7.81
C LYS A 83 -17.37 1.61 6.85
#